data_AF-A0A936WS66-F1
#
_entry.id   AF-A0A936WS66-F1
#
_cell.length_a   1.000
_cell.length_b   1.000
_cell.length_c   1.000
_cell.angle_alpha   90.00
_cell.angle_beta   90.00
_cell.angle_gamma   90.00
#
_symmetry.space_group_name_H-M   'P 1'
#
loop_
_entity.id
_entity.type
_entity.pdbx_description
1 polymer ?
#
loop_
_entity_poly.entity_id
_entity_poly.type
_entity_poly.pdbx_seq_one_letter_code
_entity_poly.pdbx_strand_id
1 'polypeptide(L)'
;MEGDSIAPISGTSFSAPILAGLVACLWQLHPEQSAQAIMQAVRESASLYFAPNDSMGYGIPDFIMAHNALSVLVTDEIHETTALSVVPNPFSDRLLVDLLGAPEGLVSVSFLDVQGRVVHSNAARAAGGKVNLSGLQDLFPGVYLLRLQYGDVVLHHRVVKQ
;
A
#
# COMPACT_ATOMS: atom_id res chain seq x y z
N MET A 1 25.73 3.59 -41.86
CA MET A 1 24.30 3.37 -41.60
C MET A 1 24.22 1.98 -40.97
N GLU A 2 24.42 1.93 -39.65
CA GLU A 2 24.38 0.69 -38.87
C GLU A 2 22.93 0.20 -38.78
N GLY A 3 22.73 -1.09 -39.07
CA GLY A 3 21.43 -1.71 -39.15
C GLY A 3 20.83 -1.96 -37.78
N ASP A 4 19.82 -1.18 -37.42
CA ASP A 4 18.87 -1.53 -36.37
C ASP A 4 17.94 -2.63 -36.92
N SER A 5 18.27 -3.89 -36.62
CA SER A 5 17.53 -5.06 -37.08
C SER A 5 16.99 -5.83 -35.87
N ILE A 6 15.68 -5.73 -35.64
CA ILE A 6 14.99 -6.53 -34.63
C ILE A 6 14.71 -7.90 -35.25
N ALA A 7 15.42 -8.93 -34.78
CA ALA A 7 15.21 -10.31 -35.19
C ALA A 7 14.63 -11.13 -34.03
N PRO A 8 13.57 -11.92 -34.23
CA PRO A 8 13.09 -12.85 -33.21
C PRO A 8 14.14 -13.95 -33.00
N ILE A 9 14.66 -14.07 -31.78
CA ILE A 9 15.58 -15.12 -31.37
C ILE A 9 14.96 -15.91 -30.22
N SER A 10 15.12 -17.24 -30.21
CA SER A 10 14.58 -18.12 -29.16
C SER A 10 15.69 -18.98 -28.56
N GLY A 11 15.71 -19.08 -27.23
CA GLY A 11 16.69 -19.88 -26.49
C GLY A 11 16.76 -19.50 -25.01
N THR A 12 17.18 -20.43 -24.16
CA THR A 12 17.33 -20.21 -22.71
C THR A 12 18.31 -19.08 -22.37
N SER A 13 19.30 -18.86 -23.24
CA SER A 13 20.24 -17.73 -23.15
C SER A 13 19.55 -16.36 -23.23
N PHE A 14 18.35 -16.28 -23.82
CA PHE A 14 17.56 -15.04 -23.85
C PHE A 14 16.68 -14.88 -22.60
N SER A 15 16.20 -15.99 -22.03
CA SER A 15 15.43 -15.96 -20.78
C SER A 15 16.28 -15.55 -19.57
N ALA A 16 17.57 -15.90 -19.54
CA ALA A 16 18.47 -15.60 -18.44
C ALA A 16 18.63 -14.08 -18.15
N PRO A 17 18.98 -13.21 -19.12
CA PRO A 17 19.09 -11.77 -18.86
C PRO A 17 17.73 -11.11 -18.56
N ILE A 18 16.63 -11.61 -19.13
CA ILE A 18 15.28 -11.11 -18.80
C ILE A 18 14.97 -11.38 -17.33
N LEU A 19 15.17 -12.62 -16.88
CA LEU A 19 14.92 -12.98 -15.49
C LEU A 19 15.86 -12.20 -14.55
N ALA A 20 17.14 -12.06 -14.91
CA ALA A 20 18.08 -11.26 -14.13
C ALA A 20 17.64 -9.79 -14.00
N GLY A 21 17.13 -9.19 -15.07
CA GLY A 21 16.58 -7.83 -15.05
C GLY A 21 15.36 -7.71 -14.14
N LEU A 22 14.43 -8.66 -14.20
CA LEU A 22 13.25 -8.68 -13.33
C LEU A 22 13.63 -8.85 -11.85
N VAL A 23 14.59 -9.73 -11.53
CA VAL A 23 15.12 -9.91 -10.17
C VAL A 23 15.81 -8.64 -9.67
N ALA A 24 16.57 -7.95 -10.54
CA ALA A 24 17.19 -6.68 -10.19
C ALA A 24 16.14 -5.60 -9.88
N CYS A 25 15.09 -5.48 -10.69
CA CYS A 25 13.97 -4.57 -10.42
C CYS A 25 13.27 -4.91 -9.09
N LEU A 26 13.03 -6.19 -8.83
CA LEU A 26 12.41 -6.63 -7.58
C LEU A 26 13.29 -6.27 -6.36
N TRP A 27 14.60 -6.43 -6.48
CA TRP A 27 15.53 -6.07 -5.41
C TRP A 27 15.64 -4.55 -5.23
N GLN A 28 15.55 -3.78 -6.32
CA GLN A 28 15.48 -2.31 -6.24
C GLN A 28 14.22 -1.83 -5.50
N LEU A 29 13.10 -2.56 -5.59
CA LEU A 29 11.87 -2.25 -4.85
C LEU A 29 11.96 -2.57 -3.35
N HIS A 30 12.85 -3.50 -2.98
CA HIS A 30 13.00 -4.02 -1.61
C HIS A 30 14.48 -4.02 -1.18
N PRO A 31 15.13 -2.83 -1.09
CA PRO A 31 16.57 -2.72 -0.87
C PRO A 31 17.03 -3.22 0.51
N GLU A 32 16.13 -3.33 1.47
CA GLU A 32 16.35 -3.89 2.81
C GLU A 32 16.45 -5.42 2.82
N GLN A 33 15.97 -6.09 1.78
CA GLN A 33 15.95 -7.54 1.69
C GLN A 33 17.30 -8.10 1.26
N SER A 34 17.66 -9.24 1.86
CA SER A 34 18.84 -9.98 1.44
C SER A 34 18.64 -10.62 0.06
N ALA A 35 19.72 -10.84 -0.67
CA ALA A 35 19.69 -11.58 -1.95
C ALA A 35 18.98 -12.94 -1.83
N GLN A 36 19.14 -13.61 -0.68
CA GLN A 36 18.51 -14.89 -0.39
C GLN A 36 17.00 -14.75 -0.25
N ALA A 37 16.52 -13.72 0.46
CA ALA A 37 15.09 -13.44 0.61
C ALA A 37 14.44 -13.12 -0.73
N ILE A 38 15.08 -12.29 -1.56
CA ILE A 38 14.62 -11.99 -2.92
C ILE A 38 14.50 -13.26 -3.76
N MET A 39 15.54 -14.09 -3.77
CA MET A 39 15.53 -15.34 -4.55
C MET A 39 14.51 -16.36 -4.03
N GLN A 40 14.28 -16.38 -2.72
CA GLN A 40 13.28 -17.24 -2.12
C GLN A 40 11.86 -16.81 -2.52
N ALA A 41 11.55 -15.51 -2.45
CA ALA A 41 10.26 -14.98 -2.91
C ALA A 41 10.01 -15.28 -4.40
N VAL A 42 11.03 -15.16 -5.23
CA VAL A 42 10.93 -15.51 -6.67
C VAL A 42 10.63 -17.00 -6.86
N ARG A 43 11.25 -17.91 -6.09
CA ARG A 43 10.95 -19.35 -6.16
C ARG A 43 9.55 -19.68 -5.66
N GLU A 44 9.16 -19.10 -4.52
CA GLU A 44 7.84 -19.30 -3.90
C GLU A 44 6.70 -18.80 -4.80
N SER A 45 6.94 -17.75 -5.57
CA SER A 45 5.99 -17.23 -6.56
C SER A 45 5.85 -18.07 -7.83
N ALA A 46 6.69 -19.08 -8.03
CA ALA A 46 6.74 -19.81 -9.28
C ALA A 46 5.66 -20.89 -9.39
N SER A 47 5.15 -21.11 -10.61
CA SER A 47 3.97 -21.93 -10.87
C SER A 47 4.05 -23.39 -10.40
N LEU A 48 5.25 -23.94 -10.24
CA LEU A 48 5.52 -25.30 -9.80
C LEU A 48 6.26 -25.34 -8.46
N TYR A 49 6.15 -24.28 -7.64
CA TYR A 49 6.85 -24.20 -6.36
C TYR A 49 6.66 -25.45 -5.49
N PHE A 50 5.41 -25.91 -5.35
CA PHE A 50 5.06 -27.09 -4.54
C PHE A 50 5.38 -28.43 -5.21
N ALA A 51 5.58 -28.45 -6.52
CA ALA A 51 5.85 -29.68 -7.28
C ALA A 51 6.87 -29.42 -8.41
N PRO A 52 8.15 -29.16 -8.08
CA PRO A 52 9.16 -28.90 -9.09
C PRO A 52 9.39 -30.12 -9.98
N ASN A 53 9.85 -29.90 -11.20
CA ASN A 53 10.25 -30.99 -12.10
C ASN A 53 11.54 -30.67 -12.85
N ASP A 54 12.16 -31.69 -13.44
CA ASP A 54 13.47 -31.56 -14.08
C ASP A 54 13.45 -30.73 -15.37
N SER A 55 12.29 -30.55 -15.99
CA SER A 55 12.15 -29.80 -17.25
C SER A 55 11.96 -28.29 -17.04
N MET A 56 11.33 -27.88 -15.94
CA MET A 56 10.95 -26.49 -15.69
C MET A 56 11.40 -25.97 -14.31
N GLY A 57 12.02 -26.81 -13.49
CA GLY A 57 12.36 -26.48 -12.11
C GLY A 57 11.11 -26.09 -11.32
N TYR A 58 11.16 -24.91 -10.69
CA TYR A 58 10.04 -24.31 -9.97
C TYR A 58 8.97 -23.69 -10.88
N GLY A 59 9.13 -23.74 -12.21
CA GLY A 59 8.18 -23.16 -13.15
C GLY A 59 8.45 -21.69 -13.46
N ILE A 60 7.41 -20.97 -13.85
CA ILE A 60 7.49 -19.55 -14.25
C ILE A 60 7.18 -18.69 -13.03
N PRO A 61 8.11 -17.83 -12.57
CA PRO A 61 7.88 -16.91 -11.45
C PRO A 61 6.83 -15.84 -11.75
N ASP A 62 5.96 -15.55 -10.77
CA ASP A 62 5.08 -14.39 -10.77
C ASP A 62 5.68 -13.27 -9.91
N PHE A 63 6.20 -12.22 -10.55
CA PHE A 63 6.87 -11.13 -9.86
C PHE A 63 5.93 -10.23 -9.05
N ILE A 64 4.62 -10.23 -9.31
CA ILE A 64 3.64 -9.53 -8.47
C ILE A 64 3.44 -10.31 -7.16
N MET A 65 3.33 -11.64 -7.25
CA MET A 65 3.27 -12.49 -6.07
C MET A 65 4.56 -12.42 -5.25
N ALA A 66 5.74 -12.43 -5.90
CA ALA A 66 7.03 -12.26 -5.23
C ALA A 66 7.14 -10.88 -4.53
N HIS A 67 6.70 -9.80 -5.20
CA HIS A 67 6.63 -8.47 -4.60
C HIS A 67 5.73 -8.46 -3.36
N ASN A 68 4.53 -9.02 -3.46
CA ASN A 68 3.58 -9.06 -2.34
C ASN A 68 4.12 -9.87 -1.16
N ALA A 69 4.80 -10.99 -1.41
CA ALA A 69 5.42 -11.81 -0.37
C ALA A 69 6.49 -11.04 0.42
N LEU A 70 7.30 -10.22 -0.28
CA LEU A 70 8.33 -9.38 0.35
C LEU A 70 7.72 -8.17 1.07
N SER A 71 6.66 -7.57 0.52
CA SER A 71 5.94 -6.45 1.14
C SER A 71 5.27 -6.83 2.47
N VAL A 72 4.84 -8.09 2.63
CA VAL A 72 4.21 -8.58 3.86
C VAL A 72 5.22 -8.83 4.98
N LEU A 73 6.51 -9.00 4.66
CA LEU A 73 7.56 -9.26 5.65
C LEU A 73 8.05 -7.99 6.38
N VAL A 74 7.57 -6.80 5.99
CA VAL A 74 7.68 -5.59 6.82
C VAL A 74 6.53 -5.59 7.83
N THR A 75 6.62 -6.49 8.81
CA THR A 75 5.88 -6.36 10.07
C THR A 75 6.88 -6.11 11.18
N ASP A 76 7.61 -4.99 11.10
CA ASP A 76 7.96 -4.27 12.31
C ASP A 76 6.71 -3.46 12.68
N GLU A 77 6.07 -3.95 13.74
CA GLU A 77 4.84 -3.48 14.35
C GLU A 77 3.56 -3.82 13.59
N ILE A 78 2.83 -4.77 14.18
CA ILE A 78 1.36 -4.81 14.12
C ILE A 78 0.87 -3.51 14.76
N HIS A 79 0.98 -2.39 14.05
CA HIS A 79 -0.15 -1.48 14.03
C HIS A 79 -1.16 -2.20 13.16
N GLU A 80 -2.28 -2.60 13.74
CA GLU A 80 -3.46 -2.93 12.95
C GLU A 80 -3.62 -1.82 11.92
N THR A 81 -3.26 -2.10 10.67
CA THR A 81 -3.52 -1.22 9.55
C THR A 81 -5.02 -1.25 9.39
N THR A 82 -5.72 -0.51 10.25
CA THR A 82 -7.08 -0.09 10.02
C THR A 82 -6.98 0.63 8.68
N ALA A 83 -7.36 -0.06 7.62
CA ALA A 83 -7.26 0.45 6.26
C ALA A 83 -8.22 1.63 6.20
N LEU A 84 -7.68 2.82 6.47
CA LEU A 84 -8.40 4.07 6.59
C LEU A 84 -8.58 4.64 5.20
N SER A 85 -9.82 4.59 4.70
CA SER A 85 -10.19 5.25 3.45
C SER A 85 -10.99 6.51 3.74
N VAL A 86 -10.66 7.62 3.09
CA VAL A 86 -11.33 8.90 3.28
C VAL A 86 -11.78 9.44 1.93
N VAL A 87 -13.09 9.64 1.75
CA VAL A 87 -13.69 10.08 0.49
C VAL A 87 -14.78 11.14 0.73
N PRO A 88 -14.92 12.15 -0.15
CA PRO A 88 -14.03 12.49 -1.26
C PRO A 88 -12.77 13.20 -0.77
N ASN A 89 -11.67 13.09 -1.50
CA ASN A 89 -10.46 13.89 -1.28
C ASN A 89 -9.98 14.37 -2.66
N PRO A 90 -10.14 15.66 -3.04
CA PRO A 90 -10.52 16.81 -2.19
C PRO A 90 -11.99 16.87 -1.75
N PHE A 91 -12.26 17.54 -0.62
CA PHE A 91 -13.60 17.66 -0.02
C PHE A 91 -14.10 19.10 0.09
N SER A 92 -15.42 19.26 0.14
CA SER A 92 -16.09 20.57 0.27
C SER A 92 -16.70 20.77 1.65
N ASP A 93 -17.75 20.02 2.02
CA ASP A 93 -18.49 20.21 3.28
C ASP A 93 -18.51 18.94 4.15
N ARG A 94 -18.24 17.79 3.52
CA ARG A 94 -18.40 16.46 4.09
C ARG A 94 -17.29 15.52 3.67
N LEU A 95 -17.03 14.55 4.54
CA LEU A 95 -16.09 13.45 4.35
C LEU A 95 -16.75 12.18 4.91
N LEU A 96 -16.61 11.08 4.19
CA LEU A 96 -16.91 9.74 4.66
C LEU A 96 -15.59 9.03 4.92
N VAL A 97 -15.47 8.51 6.12
CA VAL A 97 -14.32 7.72 6.55
C VAL A 97 -14.75 6.27 6.69
N ASP A 98 -14.05 5.37 6.02
CA ASP A 98 -14.16 3.94 6.20
C ASP A 98 -12.99 3.47 7.09
N LEU A 99 -13.34 2.95 8.26
CA LEU A 99 -12.47 2.39 9.28
C LEU A 99 -12.64 0.87 9.27
N LEU A 100 -11.94 0.21 8.35
CA LEU A 100 -11.90 -1.26 8.27
C LEU A 100 -11.35 -1.84 9.57
N GLY A 101 -12.24 -2.37 10.40
CA GLY A 101 -11.92 -3.01 11.69
C GLY A 101 -12.18 -2.16 12.94
N ALA A 102 -12.65 -0.91 12.83
CA ALA A 102 -12.92 -0.11 14.02
C ALA A 102 -14.20 -0.57 14.77
N PRO A 103 -14.18 -0.56 16.12
CA PRO A 103 -15.35 -0.87 16.92
C PRO A 103 -16.45 0.19 16.74
N GLU A 104 -17.70 -0.22 16.90
CA GLU A 104 -18.81 0.73 16.99
C GLU A 104 -18.66 1.60 18.24
N GLY A 105 -18.72 2.93 18.07
CA GLY A 105 -18.47 3.81 19.20
C GLY A 105 -18.26 5.27 18.84
N LEU A 106 -17.93 6.06 19.86
CA LEU A 106 -17.53 7.45 19.69
C LEU A 106 -16.06 7.50 19.22
N VAL A 107 -15.84 8.26 18.15
CA VAL A 107 -14.53 8.56 17.58
C VAL A 107 -14.30 10.05 17.72
N SER A 108 -13.19 10.42 18.33
CA SER A 108 -12.74 11.81 18.35
C SER A 108 -12.10 12.14 17.01
N VAL A 109 -12.56 13.20 16.38
CA VAL A 109 -12.14 13.65 15.06
C VAL A 109 -11.51 15.03 15.22
N SER A 110 -10.31 15.22 14.71
CA SER A 110 -9.65 16.53 14.69
C SER A 110 -9.00 16.80 13.34
N PHE A 111 -9.10 18.03 12.86
CA PHE A 111 -8.37 18.52 11.70
C PHE A 111 -7.21 19.38 12.20
N LEU A 112 -6.01 19.08 11.74
CA LEU A 112 -4.80 19.80 12.08
C LEU A 112 -4.27 20.55 10.86
N ASP A 113 -3.78 21.77 11.07
CA ASP A 113 -3.04 22.51 10.04
C ASP A 113 -1.61 21.95 9.85
N VAL A 114 -0.85 22.52 8.90
CA VAL A 114 0.53 22.09 8.62
C VAL A 114 1.50 22.39 9.78
N GLN A 115 1.10 23.20 10.75
CA GLN A 115 1.85 23.45 11.99
C GLN A 115 1.41 22.51 13.14
N GLY A 116 0.48 21.58 12.89
CA GLY A 116 -0.03 20.64 13.89
C GLY A 116 -1.06 21.23 14.86
N ARG A 117 -1.58 22.42 14.60
CA ARG A 117 -2.61 23.04 15.46
C ARG A 117 -3.99 22.49 15.08
N VAL A 118 -4.79 22.12 16.08
CA VAL A 118 -6.16 21.68 15.86
C VAL A 118 -7.03 22.87 15.45
N VAL A 119 -7.48 22.87 14.20
CA VAL A 119 -8.34 23.93 13.63
C VAL A 119 -9.82 23.60 13.72
N HIS A 120 -10.16 22.32 13.80
CA HIS A 120 -11.53 21.84 13.97
C HIS A 120 -11.51 20.52 14.74
N SER A 121 -12.44 20.32 15.66
CA SER A 121 -12.56 19.07 16.41
C SER A 121 -14.01 18.76 16.70
N ASN A 122 -14.41 17.50 16.50
CA ASN A 122 -15.75 17.02 16.76
C ASN A 122 -15.71 15.56 17.23
N ALA A 123 -16.72 15.12 17.97
CA ALA A 123 -16.96 13.71 18.23
C ALA A 123 -17.95 13.19 17.18
N ALA A 124 -17.58 12.12 16.49
CA ALA A 124 -18.46 11.44 15.54
C ALA A 124 -18.70 10.01 16.00
N ARG A 125 -19.78 9.38 15.52
CA ARG A 125 -20.08 7.99 15.82
C ARG A 125 -19.66 7.11 14.65
N ALA A 126 -18.87 6.08 14.92
CA ALA A 126 -18.62 4.99 13.99
C ALA A 126 -19.78 3.98 14.07
N ALA A 127 -20.39 3.69 12.92
CA ALA A 127 -21.42 2.67 12.77
C ALA A 127 -21.05 1.77 11.59
N GLY A 128 -20.94 0.46 11.82
CA GLY A 128 -20.48 -0.49 10.80
C GLY A 128 -19.12 -0.11 10.17
N GLY A 129 -18.19 0.42 10.97
CA GLY A 129 -16.87 0.88 10.50
C GLY A 129 -16.88 2.21 9.75
N LYS A 130 -18.02 2.88 9.57
CA LYS A 130 -18.10 4.14 8.82
C LYS A 130 -18.33 5.34 9.73
N VAL A 131 -17.66 6.45 9.43
CA VAL A 131 -17.82 7.74 10.11
C VAL A 131 -18.18 8.79 9.07
N ASN A 132 -19.34 9.43 9.26
CA ASN A 132 -19.76 10.57 8.44
C ASN A 132 -19.36 11.86 9.15
N LEU A 133 -18.53 12.66 8.50
CA LEU A 133 -18.12 13.98 8.95
C LEU A 133 -18.80 15.02 8.07
N SER A 134 -19.52 15.95 8.68
CA SER A 134 -20.23 17.04 8.01
C SER A 134 -20.04 18.34 8.77
N GLY A 135 -20.40 19.48 8.17
CA GLY A 135 -20.23 20.81 8.79
C GLY A 135 -18.81 21.36 8.68
N LEU A 136 -18.03 20.91 7.69
CA LEU A 136 -16.64 21.33 7.48
C LEU A 136 -16.52 22.57 6.58
N GLN A 137 -17.61 23.34 6.46
CA GLN A 137 -17.71 24.51 5.59
C GLN A 137 -16.84 25.69 6.03
N ASP A 138 -16.54 25.79 7.33
CA ASP A 138 -15.74 26.88 7.92
C ASP A 138 -14.23 26.65 7.78
N LEU A 139 -13.81 25.48 7.29
CA LEU A 139 -12.41 25.21 6.97
C LEU A 139 -12.02 25.94 5.68
N PHE A 140 -10.95 26.73 5.75
CA PHE A 140 -10.36 27.36 4.58
C PHE A 140 -9.84 26.31 3.59
N PRO A 141 -9.85 26.58 2.27
CA PRO A 141 -9.21 25.71 1.30
C PRO A 141 -7.73 25.51 1.63
N GLY A 142 -7.26 24.25 1.60
CA GLY A 142 -5.92 23.92 2.06
C GLY A 142 -5.71 22.44 2.39
N VAL A 143 -4.50 22.10 2.81
CA VAL A 143 -4.13 20.75 3.23
C VAL A 143 -4.27 20.64 4.75
N TYR A 144 -4.94 19.58 5.19
CA TYR A 144 -5.13 19.27 6.60
C TYR A 144 -4.72 17.83 6.89
N LEU A 145 -4.32 17.58 8.13
CA LEU A 145 -4.17 16.24 8.68
C LEU A 145 -5.41 15.91 9.49
N LEU A 146 -6.19 14.92 9.03
CA LEU A 146 -7.31 14.35 9.75
C LEU A 146 -6.77 13.36 10.79
N ARG A 147 -7.03 13.62 12.07
CA ARG A 147 -6.74 12.73 13.19
C ARG A 147 -8.04 12.09 13.69
N LEU A 148 -8.05 10.77 13.79
CA LEU A 148 -9.16 9.98 14.33
C LEU A 148 -8.65 9.22 15.54
N GLN A 149 -9.36 9.30 16.66
CA GLN A 149 -8.98 8.62 17.89
C GLN A 149 -10.17 7.86 18.47
N TYR A 150 -9.98 6.57 18.73
CA TYR A 150 -10.94 5.70 19.41
C TYR A 150 -10.19 4.74 20.33
N GLY A 151 -10.57 4.68 21.61
CA GLY A 151 -9.76 4.01 22.62
C GLY A 151 -8.32 4.56 22.64
N ASP A 152 -7.35 3.65 22.56
CA ASP A 152 -5.92 3.97 22.49
C ASP A 152 -5.39 4.09 21.05
N VAL A 153 -6.23 3.85 20.04
CA VAL A 153 -5.84 3.92 18.62
C VAL A 153 -5.95 5.35 18.11
N VAL A 154 -4.89 5.85 17.49
CA VAL A 154 -4.84 7.15 16.83
C VAL A 154 -4.42 6.98 15.38
N LEU A 155 -5.30 7.35 14.46
CA LEU A 155 -5.05 7.30 13.01
C LEU A 155 -4.89 8.71 12.44
N HIS A 156 -4.04 8.84 11.44
CA HIS A 156 -3.80 10.09 10.73
C HIS A 156 -3.98 9.90 9.22
N HIS A 157 -4.63 10.85 8.55
CA HIS A 157 -4.80 10.85 7.10
C HIS A 157 -4.72 12.25 6.53
N ARG A 158 -4.02 12.42 5.41
CA ARG A 158 -3.93 13.72 4.73
C ARG A 158 -5.17 13.96 3.88
N VAL A 159 -5.86 15.08 4.10
CA VAL A 159 -7.04 15.49 3.34
C VAL A 159 -6.85 16.89 2.76
N VAL A 160 -7.48 17.16 1.62
CA VAL A 160 -7.41 18.46 0.92
C VAL A 160 -8.80 19.07 0.86
N LYS A 161 -8.95 20.29 1.39
CA LYS A 161 -10.17 21.08 1.29
C LYS A 161 -10.11 21.96 0.04
N GLN A 162 -11.18 21.96 -0.76
CA GLN A 162 -11.37 22.86 -1.92
C GLN A 162 -12.35 23.99 -1.61
#